data_AF-A0AA43IS46-F1
#
_entry.id   AF-A0AA43IS46-F1
#
_cell.length_a   1.000
_cell.length_b   1.000
_cell.length_c   1.000
_cell.angle_alpha   90.00
_cell.angle_beta   90.00
_cell.angle_gamma   90.00
#
_symmetry.space_group_name_H-M   'P 1'
#
loop_
_entity.id
_entity.type
_entity.pdbx_description
1 polymer ?
#
loop_
_entity_poly.entity_id
_entity_poly.type
_entity_poly.pdbx_seq_one_letter_code
_entity_poly.pdbx_strand_id
1 'polypeptide(L)'
;MTHGLGIIGNCSYSALLKEGSVEWLCWPRPDSSFVFGPILDREQGGEFVVEGVGTTDVRQEYIENTNVLRTVFRCEGGEFELIDFAPRFQLYDRYFKPQMLVRIMRPLSGEPRARVRCRTVYEYGLIESGYWRGSNHIEYTGFPTPVRLTSNVPLTYVEDERPFLLEQDRHLVLTWGQPLEAGLEDTAERFLERTIDYWRRWVKGTRVPRDYQREVIRSALALKLHQYEDTGALLAATTTSLPEYPGSGRTWDYRFCWLRDAYFTLNA
;
A
#
# COMPACT_ATOMS: atom_id res chain seq x y z
N MET A 1 -4.69 -15.72 -10.01
CA MET A 1 -4.11 -14.54 -9.33
C MET A 1 -2.75 -14.27 -9.94
N THR A 2 -2.58 -13.09 -10.53
CA THR A 2 -1.34 -12.56 -11.10
C THR A 2 -0.25 -12.50 -10.02
N HIS A 3 0.81 -13.33 -10.15
CA HIS A 3 2.10 -13.26 -9.44
C HIS A 3 2.16 -13.06 -7.90
N GLY A 4 1.04 -13.21 -7.18
CA GLY A 4 0.95 -13.01 -5.73
C GLY A 4 0.81 -11.54 -5.29
N LEU A 5 0.56 -10.61 -6.22
CA LEU A 5 0.39 -9.18 -5.91
C LEU A 5 -1.00 -8.87 -5.36
N GLY A 6 -1.07 -8.01 -4.34
CA GLY A 6 -2.28 -7.38 -3.83
C GLY A 6 -2.27 -5.87 -4.15
N ILE A 7 -3.39 -5.34 -4.59
CA ILE A 7 -3.62 -3.89 -4.74
C ILE A 7 -4.36 -3.32 -3.52
N ILE A 8 -3.89 -2.17 -3.01
CA ILE A 8 -4.61 -1.30 -2.06
C ILE A 8 -4.65 0.12 -2.61
N GLY A 9 -5.50 0.98 -2.06
CA GLY A 9 -5.59 2.37 -2.48
C GLY A 9 -6.81 3.07 -1.90
N ASN A 10 -6.93 4.37 -2.16
CA ASN A 10 -8.05 5.19 -1.66
C ASN A 10 -8.70 6.07 -2.74
N CYS A 11 -8.49 5.72 -4.00
CA CYS A 11 -8.94 6.46 -5.19
C CYS A 11 -8.25 7.83 -5.39
N SER A 12 -7.31 8.22 -4.53
CA SER A 12 -6.34 9.30 -4.80
C SER A 12 -4.99 8.72 -5.23
N TYR A 13 -4.65 7.53 -4.74
CA TYR A 13 -3.52 6.72 -5.21
C TYR A 13 -3.84 5.23 -5.04
N SER A 14 -2.98 4.39 -5.64
CA SER A 14 -2.99 2.94 -5.49
C SER A 14 -1.57 2.42 -5.32
N ALA A 15 -1.43 1.30 -4.62
CA ALA A 15 -0.16 0.62 -4.39
C ALA A 15 -0.29 -0.89 -4.67
N LEU A 16 0.77 -1.50 -5.18
CA LEU A 16 0.89 -2.96 -5.29
C LEU A 16 1.81 -3.48 -4.18
N LEU A 17 1.43 -4.60 -3.59
CA LEU A 17 2.12 -5.21 -2.46
C LEU A 17 2.30 -6.70 -2.68
N LYS A 18 3.40 -7.24 -2.16
CA LYS A 18 3.67 -8.67 -2.14
C LYS A 18 4.47 -9.03 -0.90
N GLU A 19 3.92 -9.90 -0.06
CA GLU A 19 4.63 -10.56 1.05
C GLU A 19 5.36 -9.56 1.97
N GLY A 20 4.69 -8.45 2.28
CA GLY A 20 5.25 -7.37 3.12
C GLY A 20 6.12 -6.35 2.40
N SER A 21 6.32 -6.47 1.09
CA SER A 21 6.96 -5.45 0.26
C SER A 21 5.94 -4.55 -0.44
N VAL A 22 6.20 -3.24 -0.48
CA VAL A 22 5.52 -2.32 -1.40
C VAL A 22 6.22 -2.38 -2.75
N GLU A 23 5.57 -3.06 -3.69
CA GLU A 23 6.12 -3.38 -5.02
C GLU A 23 5.94 -2.23 -6.03
N TRP A 24 4.95 -1.39 -5.79
CA TRP A 24 4.66 -0.21 -6.60
C TRP A 24 3.90 0.83 -5.78
N LEU A 25 4.34 2.08 -5.81
CA LEU A 25 3.62 3.24 -5.27
C LEU A 25 4.09 4.52 -5.96
N CYS A 26 3.19 5.17 -6.70
CA CYS A 26 3.39 6.51 -7.24
C CYS A 26 2.73 7.54 -6.34
N TRP A 27 3.45 8.62 -6.04
CA TRP A 27 2.91 9.76 -5.29
C TRP A 27 3.40 11.10 -5.85
N PRO A 28 2.57 12.16 -5.73
CA PRO A 28 1.25 12.16 -5.08
C PRO A 28 0.10 11.70 -6.00
N ARG A 29 0.32 11.58 -7.31
CA ARG A 29 -0.71 11.18 -8.28
C ARG A 29 -0.32 9.86 -8.95
N PRO A 30 -1.29 9.15 -9.57
CA PRO A 30 -0.98 7.93 -10.32
C PRO A 30 0.07 8.14 -11.43
N ASP A 31 0.09 9.30 -12.09
CA ASP A 31 1.02 9.65 -13.16
C ASP A 31 2.37 10.22 -12.65
N SER A 32 2.57 10.34 -11.34
CA SER A 32 3.83 10.80 -10.75
C SER A 32 4.93 9.74 -10.83
N SER A 33 6.18 10.13 -10.54
CA SER A 33 7.25 9.17 -10.28
C SER A 33 6.84 8.17 -9.19
N PHE A 34 7.37 6.96 -9.25
CA PHE A 34 7.28 6.07 -8.10
C PHE A 34 8.13 6.61 -6.94
N VAL A 35 7.63 6.38 -5.72
CA VAL A 35 8.39 6.40 -4.46
C VAL A 35 8.98 5.01 -4.20
N PHE A 36 8.24 3.96 -4.60
CA PHE A 36 8.69 2.58 -4.62
C PHE A 36 8.28 1.94 -5.95
N GLY A 37 9.23 1.37 -6.68
CA GLY A 37 9.02 0.64 -7.93
C GLY A 37 9.90 -0.60 -8.08
N PRO A 38 10.13 -1.43 -7.04
CA PRO A 38 11.04 -2.57 -7.14
C PRO A 38 10.57 -3.66 -8.10
N ILE A 39 9.32 -3.60 -8.57
CA ILE A 39 8.82 -4.45 -9.67
C ILE A 39 9.49 -4.13 -11.02
N LEU A 40 9.95 -2.89 -11.24
CA LEU A 40 10.70 -2.50 -12.44
C LEU A 40 12.19 -2.77 -12.27
N ASP A 41 12.75 -2.37 -11.13
CA ASP A 41 14.16 -2.54 -10.81
C ASP A 41 14.32 -2.74 -9.30
N ARG A 42 14.78 -3.92 -8.89
CA ARG A 42 14.95 -4.28 -7.46
C ARG A 42 16.06 -3.49 -6.77
N GLU A 43 17.02 -2.99 -7.52
CA GLU A 43 18.17 -2.26 -6.97
C GLU A 43 17.88 -0.76 -6.90
N GLN A 44 17.30 -0.18 -7.96
CA GLN A 44 17.05 1.26 -8.07
C GLN A 44 15.63 1.68 -7.71
N GLY A 45 14.71 0.73 -7.54
CA GLY A 45 13.29 1.00 -7.30
C GLY A 45 12.94 1.49 -5.91
N GLY A 46 13.91 1.62 -5.00
CA GLY A 46 13.65 1.82 -3.58
C GLY A 46 12.95 0.61 -2.95
N GLU A 47 12.71 0.68 -1.64
CA GLU A 47 12.07 -0.41 -0.91
C GLU A 47 11.26 0.09 0.28
N PHE A 48 10.11 -0.54 0.53
CA PHE A 48 9.44 -0.47 1.82
C PHE A 48 8.96 -1.85 2.21
N VAL A 49 9.77 -2.54 3.01
CA VAL A 49 9.60 -3.95 3.32
C VAL A 49 9.43 -4.12 4.82
N VAL A 50 8.41 -4.89 5.19
CA VAL A 50 8.31 -5.54 6.50
C VAL A 50 8.56 -7.02 6.26
N GLU A 51 9.53 -7.59 6.93
CA GLU A 51 9.85 -9.02 6.83
C GLU A 51 9.85 -9.69 8.19
N GLY A 52 9.48 -10.97 8.22
CA GLY A 52 9.69 -11.85 9.36
C GLY A 52 11.05 -12.53 9.28
N VAL A 53 11.83 -12.49 10.36
CA VAL A 53 13.13 -13.17 10.43
C VAL A 53 12.90 -14.68 10.57
N GLY A 54 13.57 -15.48 9.75
CA GLY A 54 13.37 -16.93 9.75
C GLY A 54 11.95 -17.31 9.30
N THR A 55 11.39 -16.55 8.34
CA THR A 55 10.08 -16.86 7.77
C THR A 55 10.10 -18.20 7.05
N THR A 56 9.14 -19.07 7.39
CA THR A 56 8.95 -20.40 6.81
C THR A 56 7.72 -20.48 5.90
N ASP A 57 6.71 -19.65 6.13
CA ASP A 57 5.48 -19.54 5.32
C ASP A 57 4.96 -18.11 5.36
N VAL A 58 4.45 -17.62 4.23
CA VAL A 58 3.80 -16.31 4.12
C VAL A 58 2.45 -16.48 3.45
N ARG A 59 1.40 -15.95 4.06
CA ARG A 59 0.04 -15.98 3.51
C ARG A 59 -0.51 -14.59 3.40
N GLN A 60 -0.87 -14.19 2.19
CA GLN A 60 -1.43 -12.88 1.89
C GLN A 60 -2.87 -13.02 1.44
N GLU A 61 -3.77 -12.28 2.07
CA GLU A 61 -5.21 -12.26 1.78
C GLU A 61 -5.81 -10.88 2.02
N TYR A 62 -6.94 -10.59 1.41
CA TYR A 62 -7.71 -9.40 1.77
C TYR A 62 -8.57 -9.67 2.99
N ILE A 63 -8.69 -8.69 3.88
CA ILE A 63 -9.81 -8.68 4.83
C ILE A 63 -11.11 -8.70 4.02
N GLU A 64 -12.01 -9.61 4.38
CA GLU A 64 -13.19 -9.92 3.59
C GLU A 64 -13.98 -8.67 3.17
N ASN A 65 -14.26 -8.58 1.86
CA ASN A 65 -15.01 -7.49 1.21
C ASN A 65 -14.38 -6.10 1.41
N THR A 66 -13.04 -6.02 1.40
CA THR A 66 -12.30 -4.75 1.52
C THR A 66 -11.11 -4.63 0.57
N ASN A 67 -10.52 -3.43 0.52
CA ASN A 67 -9.19 -3.18 -0.03
C ASN A 67 -8.11 -3.07 1.06
N VAL A 68 -8.28 -3.78 2.17
CA VAL A 68 -7.29 -3.90 3.24
C VAL A 68 -6.61 -5.25 3.11
N LEU A 69 -5.28 -5.24 3.01
CA LEU A 69 -4.48 -6.43 2.79
C LEU A 69 -3.91 -6.91 4.13
N ARG A 70 -4.00 -8.22 4.37
CA ARG A 70 -3.47 -8.90 5.55
C ARG A 70 -2.42 -9.92 5.08
N THR A 71 -1.21 -9.81 5.60
CA THR A 71 -0.11 -10.72 5.33
C THR A 71 0.33 -11.37 6.63
N VAL A 72 0.18 -12.69 6.76
CA VAL A 72 0.63 -13.46 7.92
C VAL A 72 1.99 -14.06 7.64
N PHE A 73 2.94 -13.79 8.52
CA PHE A 73 4.28 -14.38 8.51
C PHE A 73 4.35 -15.45 9.59
N ARG A 74 4.69 -16.67 9.17
CA ARG A 74 5.11 -17.72 10.09
C ARG A 74 6.61 -17.76 10.13
N CYS A 75 7.17 -17.52 11.31
CA CYS A 75 8.61 -17.50 11.54
C CYS A 75 9.00 -18.63 12.51
N GLU A 76 10.28 -18.97 12.55
CA GLU A 76 10.80 -19.98 13.48
C GLU A 76 10.45 -19.68 14.96
N GLY A 77 10.41 -18.39 15.35
CA GLY A 77 10.13 -17.96 16.72
C GLY A 77 8.67 -17.64 17.05
N GLY A 78 7.77 -17.60 16.06
CA GLY A 78 6.39 -17.16 16.27
C GLY A 78 5.69 -16.72 14.99
N GLU A 79 4.48 -16.21 15.13
CA GLU A 79 3.68 -15.70 14.01
C GLU A 79 3.29 -14.25 14.25
N PHE A 80 3.26 -13.44 13.19
CA PHE A 80 2.69 -12.10 13.22
C PHE A 80 1.94 -11.79 11.92
N GLU A 81 1.02 -10.84 11.97
CA GLU A 81 0.37 -10.30 10.79
C GLU A 81 0.82 -8.87 10.51
N LEU A 82 0.77 -8.52 9.23
CA LEU A 82 0.93 -7.18 8.71
C LEU A 82 -0.37 -6.78 8.01
N ILE A 83 -0.95 -5.65 8.43
CA ILE A 83 -2.14 -5.08 7.83
C ILE A 83 -1.75 -3.83 7.07
N ASP A 84 -1.90 -3.85 5.75
CA ASP A 84 -1.60 -2.74 4.85
C ASP A 84 -2.89 -2.13 4.29
N PHE A 85 -3.03 -0.81 4.40
CA PHE A 85 -4.18 -0.11 3.82
C PHE A 85 -3.90 1.37 3.51
N ALA A 86 -4.72 1.93 2.63
CA ALA A 86 -4.82 3.35 2.36
C ALA A 86 -6.11 3.88 3.02
N PRO A 87 -6.06 4.85 3.95
CA PRO A 87 -7.25 5.36 4.62
C PRO A 87 -8.27 5.91 3.63
N ARG A 88 -9.52 5.45 3.73
CA ARG A 88 -10.66 5.95 2.95
C ARG A 88 -11.95 5.82 3.74
N PHE A 89 -12.59 6.93 4.06
CA PHE A 89 -13.89 6.94 4.74
C PHE A 89 -14.57 8.31 4.65
N GLN A 90 -15.83 8.41 5.08
CA GLN A 90 -16.54 9.69 5.22
C GLN A 90 -16.17 10.36 6.54
N LEU A 91 -15.73 11.62 6.50
CA LEU A 91 -15.42 12.46 7.66
C LEU A 91 -15.97 13.87 7.41
N TYR A 92 -16.83 14.36 8.30
CA TYR A 92 -17.49 15.66 8.17
C TYR A 92 -18.17 15.82 6.79
N ASP A 93 -18.93 14.80 6.38
CA ASP A 93 -19.67 14.72 5.10
C ASP A 93 -18.80 14.82 3.83
N ARG A 94 -17.50 14.55 3.96
CA ARG A 94 -16.55 14.52 2.85
C ARG A 94 -15.77 13.22 2.84
N TYR A 95 -15.32 12.81 1.65
CA TYR A 95 -14.34 11.73 1.56
C TYR A 95 -13.01 12.17 2.15
N PHE A 96 -12.58 11.48 3.20
CA PHE A 96 -11.25 11.53 3.73
C PHE A 96 -10.40 10.44 3.07
N LYS A 97 -9.39 10.87 2.33
CA LYS A 97 -8.51 10.03 1.47
C LYS A 97 -7.09 10.61 1.41
N PRO A 98 -6.39 10.71 2.54
CA PRO A 98 -5.06 11.32 2.59
C PRO A 98 -4.04 10.56 1.74
N GLN A 99 -2.96 11.23 1.34
CA GLN A 99 -1.78 10.57 0.74
C GLN A 99 -0.97 9.88 1.84
N MET A 100 -1.52 8.78 2.36
CA MET A 100 -1.04 8.08 3.54
C MET A 100 -1.14 6.57 3.36
N LEU A 101 -0.02 5.86 3.46
CA LEU A 101 0.04 4.41 3.56
C LEU A 101 0.21 4.03 5.02
N VAL A 102 -0.71 3.21 5.55
CA VAL A 102 -0.66 2.70 6.92
C VAL A 102 -0.35 1.22 6.90
N ARG A 103 0.61 0.81 7.72
CA ARG A 103 1.01 -0.58 7.92
C ARG A 103 1.06 -0.90 9.40
N ILE A 104 0.40 -1.97 9.83
CA ILE A 104 0.30 -2.36 11.24
C ILE A 104 0.83 -3.78 11.39
N MET A 105 1.89 -3.95 12.17
CA MET A 105 2.44 -5.26 12.54
C MET A 105 1.84 -5.68 13.87
N ARG A 106 1.23 -6.87 13.93
CA ARG A 106 0.64 -7.42 15.16
C ARG A 106 1.20 -8.81 15.47
N PRO A 107 1.80 -9.05 16.65
CA PRO A 107 2.15 -10.40 17.05
C PRO A 107 0.89 -11.25 17.23
N LEU A 108 0.92 -12.49 16.72
CA LEU A 108 -0.17 -13.45 16.83
C LEU A 108 0.15 -14.54 17.84
N SER A 109 1.38 -15.05 17.84
CA SER A 109 1.83 -16.08 18.77
C SER A 109 3.35 -16.14 18.87
N GLY A 110 3.86 -16.63 20.00
CA GLY A 110 5.30 -16.78 20.22
C GLY A 110 6.03 -15.44 20.32
N GLU A 111 7.30 -15.45 19.91
CA GLU A 111 8.25 -14.34 19.96
C GLU A 111 8.77 -14.00 18.55
N PRO A 112 7.89 -13.57 17.63
CA PRO A 112 8.28 -13.27 16.26
C PRO A 112 9.25 -12.09 16.21
N ARG A 113 10.24 -12.17 15.33
CA ARG A 113 11.15 -11.05 15.04
C ARG A 113 10.85 -10.47 13.68
N ALA A 114 10.75 -9.14 13.61
CA ALA A 114 10.49 -8.41 12.37
C ALA A 114 11.66 -7.50 12.04
N ARG A 115 11.84 -7.20 10.75
CA ARG A 115 12.73 -6.15 10.25
C ARG A 115 11.95 -5.23 9.32
N VAL A 116 12.24 -3.93 9.41
CA VAL A 116 11.65 -2.91 8.54
C VAL A 116 12.77 -2.26 7.75
N ARG A 117 12.61 -2.17 6.42
CA ARG A 117 13.45 -1.37 5.53
C ARG A 117 12.58 -0.35 4.82
N CYS A 118 13.03 0.90 4.75
CA CYS A 118 12.32 1.96 4.05
C CYS A 118 13.33 2.91 3.40
N ARG A 119 13.56 2.72 2.10
CA ARG A 119 14.42 3.55 1.25
C ARG A 119 13.57 4.10 0.12
N THR A 120 13.40 5.41 0.10
CA THR A 120 12.56 6.07 -0.90
C THR A 120 13.42 6.58 -2.05
N VAL A 121 12.85 6.60 -3.25
CA VAL A 121 13.50 7.13 -4.45
C VAL A 121 12.55 8.02 -5.23
N TYR A 122 13.08 8.86 -6.11
CA TYR A 122 12.31 9.74 -6.99
C TYR A 122 12.88 9.72 -8.41
N GLU A 123 12.17 10.37 -9.36
CA GLU A 123 12.48 10.33 -10.79
C GLU A 123 12.78 8.90 -11.30
N TYR A 124 11.89 7.96 -10.96
CA TYR A 124 11.96 6.55 -11.32
C TYR A 124 13.28 5.87 -10.92
N GLY A 125 13.81 6.21 -9.75
CA GLY A 125 15.03 5.59 -9.19
C GLY A 125 16.31 6.38 -9.45
N LEU A 126 16.25 7.46 -10.25
CA LEU A 126 17.42 8.29 -10.56
C LEU A 126 17.86 9.17 -9.39
N ILE A 127 16.96 9.46 -8.45
CA ILE A 127 17.23 10.26 -7.27
C ILE A 127 17.00 9.41 -6.02
N GLU A 128 18.08 9.07 -5.33
CA GLU A 128 17.99 8.53 -3.97
C GLU A 128 17.62 9.65 -3.00
N SER A 129 16.67 9.39 -2.11
CA SER A 129 16.28 10.37 -1.10
C SER A 129 17.36 10.51 -0.03
N GLY A 130 17.72 11.75 0.32
CA GLY A 130 18.32 12.00 1.63
C GLY A 130 17.29 11.78 2.74
N TYR A 131 17.74 11.64 3.99
CA TYR A 131 16.82 11.58 5.12
C TYR A 131 17.41 12.20 6.37
N TRP A 132 16.53 12.56 7.31
CA TRP A 132 16.92 12.93 8.66
C TRP A 132 15.91 12.37 9.67
N ARG A 133 16.39 12.08 10.87
CA ARG A 133 15.59 11.48 11.94
C ARG A 133 15.07 12.54 12.90
N GLY A 134 13.75 12.55 13.09
CA GLY A 134 13.08 13.27 14.17
C GLY A 134 12.95 12.42 15.43
N SER A 135 12.18 12.91 16.42
CA SER A 135 11.96 12.18 17.67
C SER A 135 11.16 10.88 17.50
N ASN A 136 10.23 10.86 16.54
CA ASN A 136 9.25 9.79 16.32
C ASN A 136 9.00 9.50 14.82
N HIS A 137 9.84 10.04 13.94
CA HIS A 137 9.70 9.89 12.50
C HIS A 137 11.05 9.95 11.78
N ILE A 138 11.08 9.44 10.56
CA ILE A 138 12.12 9.67 9.56
C ILE A 138 11.50 10.52 8.45
N GLU A 139 12.13 11.64 8.11
CA GLU A 139 11.72 12.48 7.00
C GLU A 139 12.70 12.30 5.84
N TYR A 140 12.17 11.96 4.68
CA TYR A 140 12.90 11.78 3.43
C TYR A 140 12.79 13.03 2.56
N THR A 141 13.92 13.44 1.98
CA THR A 141 14.10 14.63 1.17
C THR A 141 14.44 14.25 -0.28
N GLY A 142 14.56 15.24 -1.17
CA GLY A 142 14.74 15.00 -2.61
C GLY A 142 13.43 14.90 -3.41
N PHE A 143 12.29 15.09 -2.75
CA PHE A 143 10.96 15.15 -3.34
C PHE A 143 10.46 16.60 -3.45
N PRO A 144 9.50 16.90 -4.35
CA PRO A 144 8.82 18.20 -4.38
C PRO A 144 8.09 18.55 -3.07
N THR A 145 7.75 17.56 -2.27
CA THR A 145 7.13 17.72 -0.95
C THR A 145 7.65 16.60 -0.03
N PRO A 146 7.94 16.86 1.27
CA PRO A 146 8.53 15.85 2.13
C PRO A 146 7.71 14.55 2.19
N VAL A 147 8.42 13.43 2.22
CA VAL A 147 7.85 12.11 2.55
C VAL A 147 8.25 11.79 3.97
N ARG A 148 7.30 11.38 4.83
CA ARG A 148 7.58 11.13 6.25
C ARG A 148 7.08 9.77 6.67
N LEU A 149 7.95 8.97 7.29
CA LEU A 149 7.61 7.73 7.99
C LEU A 149 7.50 8.01 9.48
N THR A 150 6.29 8.00 10.03
CA THR A 150 6.04 8.09 11.48
C THR A 150 5.84 6.69 12.05
N SER A 151 6.52 6.37 13.15
CA SER A 151 6.54 5.00 13.67
C SER A 151 6.76 4.92 15.18
N ASN A 152 6.17 3.90 15.81
CA ASN A 152 6.49 3.47 17.18
C ASN A 152 7.50 2.29 17.19
N VAL A 153 8.03 1.88 16.04
CA VAL A 153 9.26 1.07 15.96
C VAL A 153 10.44 1.97 16.34
N PRO A 154 11.38 1.52 17.17
CA PRO A 154 12.60 2.27 17.44
C PRO A 154 13.30 2.66 16.12
N LEU A 155 13.44 3.96 15.87
CA LEU A 155 13.86 4.47 14.56
C LEU A 155 15.27 4.01 14.18
N THR A 156 16.16 3.79 15.14
CA THR A 156 17.49 3.23 14.91
C THR A 156 17.45 1.83 14.31
N TYR A 157 16.40 1.04 14.58
CA TYR A 157 16.24 -0.28 13.98
C TYR A 157 15.74 -0.18 12.53
N VAL A 158 15.03 0.89 12.18
CA VAL A 158 14.62 1.17 10.80
C VAL A 158 15.81 1.69 10.00
N GLU A 159 16.59 2.63 10.55
CA GLU A 159 17.79 3.20 9.91
C GLU A 159 18.89 2.15 9.69
N ASP A 160 19.19 1.35 10.73
CA ASP A 160 20.22 0.31 10.66
C ASP A 160 19.69 -1.02 10.08
N GLU A 161 18.40 -1.07 9.69
CA GLU A 161 17.73 -2.25 9.15
C GLU A 161 17.88 -3.49 10.05
N ARG A 162 17.78 -3.28 11.36
CA ARG A 162 18.01 -4.32 12.37
C ARG A 162 16.72 -5.05 12.70
N PRO A 163 16.79 -6.38 12.86
CA PRO A 163 15.65 -7.15 13.34
C PRO A 163 15.39 -6.90 14.83
N PHE A 164 14.14 -6.69 15.20
CA PHE A 164 13.68 -6.52 16.58
C PHE A 164 12.63 -7.56 16.95
N LEU A 165 12.44 -7.79 18.26
CA LEU A 165 11.35 -8.60 18.78
C LEU A 165 10.03 -7.82 18.68
N LEU A 166 9.00 -8.43 18.11
CA LEU A 166 7.68 -7.82 17.98
C LEU A 166 6.80 -8.25 19.18
N GLU A 167 6.96 -7.57 20.31
CA GLU A 167 6.21 -7.86 21.55
C GLU A 167 4.80 -7.25 21.60
N GLN A 168 4.60 -6.18 20.84
CA GLN A 168 3.36 -5.41 20.80
C GLN A 168 3.14 -4.88 19.39
N ASP A 169 1.94 -4.37 19.13
CA ASP A 169 1.60 -3.75 17.86
C ASP A 169 2.58 -2.63 17.50
N ARG A 170 2.98 -2.60 16.23
CA ARG A 170 3.84 -1.57 15.68
C ARG A 170 3.20 -0.96 14.44
N HIS A 171 3.17 0.36 14.40
CA HIS A 171 2.48 1.14 13.37
C HIS A 171 3.51 1.90 12.56
N LEU A 172 3.39 1.80 11.24
CA LEU A 172 4.21 2.49 10.26
C LEU A 172 3.27 3.33 9.41
N VAL A 173 3.38 4.66 9.48
CA VAL A 173 2.56 5.58 8.69
C VAL A 173 3.47 6.40 7.80
N LEU A 174 3.40 6.13 6.50
CA LEU A 174 4.12 6.88 5.47
C LEU A 174 3.18 7.93 4.85
N THR A 175 3.58 9.19 4.84
CA THR A 175 2.79 10.31 4.30
C THR A 175 3.54 11.07 3.22
N TRP A 176 2.83 11.55 2.20
CA TRP A 176 3.33 12.56 1.27
C TRP A 176 2.76 13.94 1.64
N GLY A 177 3.64 14.90 1.91
CA GLY A 177 3.26 16.27 2.21
C GLY A 177 2.84 16.51 3.65
N GLN A 178 1.54 16.48 3.94
CA GLN A 178 1.07 16.75 5.31
C GLN A 178 1.39 15.56 6.23
N PRO A 179 2.16 15.78 7.31
CA PRO A 179 2.50 14.71 8.23
C PRO A 179 1.32 14.32 9.12
N LEU A 180 1.41 13.15 9.76
CA LEU A 180 0.48 12.76 10.81
C LEU A 180 0.78 13.54 12.11
N GLU A 181 -0.06 14.52 12.44
CA GLU A 181 0.03 15.31 13.68
C GLU A 181 -1.02 14.87 14.72
N ALA A 182 -1.04 13.58 15.04
CA ALA A 182 -1.95 12.99 16.03
C ALA A 182 -1.30 11.77 16.70
N GLY A 183 -1.98 11.20 17.71
CA GLY A 183 -1.56 9.93 18.31
C GLY A 183 -1.48 8.83 17.25
N LEU A 184 -0.30 8.26 17.07
CA LEU A 184 0.00 7.32 15.97
C LEU A 184 -0.90 6.08 16.03
N GLU A 185 -0.90 5.39 17.17
CA GLU A 185 -1.60 4.12 17.36
C GLU A 185 -3.12 4.31 17.25
N ASP A 186 -3.70 5.22 18.06
CA ASP A 186 -5.13 5.56 18.02
C ASP A 186 -5.58 5.96 16.61
N THR A 187 -4.80 6.78 15.91
CA THR A 187 -5.17 7.23 14.57
C THR A 187 -5.12 6.10 13.55
N ALA A 188 -4.07 5.28 13.58
CA ALA A 188 -3.92 4.15 12.66
C ALA A 188 -5.04 3.11 12.87
N GLU A 189 -5.35 2.77 14.12
CA GLU A 189 -6.42 1.83 14.47
C GLU A 189 -7.80 2.36 14.07
N ARG A 190 -8.11 3.60 14.43
CA ARG A 190 -9.36 4.25 14.02
C ARG A 190 -9.49 4.33 12.50
N PHE A 191 -8.40 4.60 11.79
CA PHE A 191 -8.42 4.65 10.32
C PHE A 191 -8.61 3.27 9.71
N LEU A 192 -8.03 2.21 10.29
CA LEU A 192 -8.25 0.83 9.86
C LEU A 192 -9.73 0.46 9.96
N GLU A 193 -10.33 0.65 11.15
CA GLU A 193 -11.74 0.33 11.38
C GLU A 193 -12.67 1.05 10.40
N ARG A 194 -12.49 2.37 10.24
CA ARG A 194 -13.32 3.18 9.34
C ARG A 194 -13.12 2.81 7.87
N THR A 195 -11.91 2.42 7.49
CA THR A 195 -11.61 1.99 6.12
C THR A 195 -12.25 0.63 5.81
N ILE A 196 -12.18 -0.32 6.75
CA ILE A 196 -12.88 -1.61 6.64
C ILE A 196 -14.38 -1.39 6.46
N ASP A 197 -14.98 -0.56 7.32
CA ASP A 197 -16.41 -0.28 7.28
C ASP A 197 -16.80 0.46 5.99
N TYR A 198 -15.99 1.41 5.53
CA TYR A 198 -16.19 2.08 4.25
C TYR A 198 -16.29 1.08 3.09
N TRP A 199 -15.32 0.18 2.96
CA TRP A 199 -15.31 -0.78 1.85
C TRP A 199 -16.47 -1.77 1.93
N ARG A 200 -16.78 -2.29 3.13
CA ARG A 200 -17.92 -3.18 3.33
C ARG A 200 -19.24 -2.50 2.99
N ARG A 201 -19.43 -1.24 3.37
CA ARG A 201 -20.61 -0.45 2.98
C ARG A 201 -20.66 -0.19 1.48
N TRP A 202 -19.51 0.10 0.86
CA TRP A 202 -19.43 0.28 -0.59
C TRP A 202 -19.86 -1.00 -1.33
N VAL A 203 -19.34 -2.17 -0.93
CA VAL A 203 -19.73 -3.47 -1.48
C VAL A 203 -21.21 -3.76 -1.25
N LYS A 204 -21.79 -3.43 -0.08
CA LYS A 204 -23.23 -3.57 0.16
C LYS A 204 -24.08 -2.74 -0.82
N GLY A 205 -23.54 -1.64 -1.34
CA GLY A 205 -24.18 -0.80 -2.34
C GLY A 205 -24.02 -1.30 -3.78
N THR A 206 -23.21 -2.32 -4.04
CA THR A 206 -23.04 -2.87 -5.39
C THR A 206 -24.01 -4.01 -5.68
N ARG A 207 -24.41 -4.15 -6.94
CA ARG A 207 -25.27 -5.26 -7.38
C ARG A 207 -24.41 -6.51 -7.61
N VAL A 208 -24.27 -7.33 -6.59
CA VAL A 208 -23.52 -8.59 -6.68
C VAL A 208 -24.48 -9.73 -7.08
N PRO A 209 -24.23 -10.48 -8.17
CA PRO A 209 -25.01 -11.67 -8.54
C PRO A 209 -24.88 -12.78 -7.47
N ARG A 210 -25.65 -13.86 -7.57
CA ARG A 210 -25.51 -15.00 -6.62
C ARG A 210 -24.32 -15.89 -6.96
N ASP A 211 -24.00 -16.01 -8.23
CA ASP A 211 -22.87 -16.81 -8.71
C ASP A 211 -21.59 -15.99 -8.66
N TYR A 212 -20.47 -16.63 -8.32
CA TYR A 212 -19.12 -16.03 -8.33
C TYR A 212 -18.99 -14.73 -7.50
N GLN A 213 -19.71 -14.64 -6.38
CA GLN A 213 -19.75 -13.42 -5.54
C GLN A 213 -18.37 -12.92 -5.15
N ARG A 214 -17.50 -13.84 -4.73
CA ARG A 214 -16.15 -13.51 -4.27
C ARG A 214 -15.35 -12.86 -5.39
N GLU A 215 -15.40 -13.42 -6.58
CA GLU A 215 -14.69 -12.95 -7.76
C GLU A 215 -15.25 -11.60 -8.23
N VAL A 216 -16.58 -11.45 -8.30
CA VAL A 216 -17.23 -10.20 -8.71
C VAL A 216 -16.91 -9.07 -7.73
N ILE A 217 -17.01 -9.30 -6.43
CA ILE A 217 -16.68 -8.30 -5.40
C ILE A 217 -15.22 -7.88 -5.52
N ARG A 218 -14.30 -8.84 -5.65
CA ARG A 218 -12.86 -8.56 -5.76
C ARG A 218 -12.54 -7.76 -7.03
N SER A 219 -13.16 -8.08 -8.16
CA SER A 219 -13.04 -7.33 -9.40
C SER A 219 -13.60 -5.91 -9.27
N ALA A 220 -14.81 -5.76 -8.72
CA ALA A 220 -15.43 -4.45 -8.51
C ALA A 220 -14.59 -3.54 -7.61
N LEU A 221 -14.07 -4.08 -6.50
CA LEU A 221 -13.17 -3.35 -5.60
C LEU A 221 -11.86 -2.94 -6.30
N ALA A 222 -11.31 -3.79 -7.18
CA ALA A 222 -10.11 -3.47 -7.94
C ALA A 222 -10.37 -2.38 -8.99
N LEU A 223 -11.48 -2.45 -9.72
CA LEU A 223 -11.91 -1.41 -10.66
C LEU A 223 -12.13 -0.07 -9.94
N LYS A 224 -12.73 -0.10 -8.75
CA LYS A 224 -12.92 1.11 -7.93
C LYS A 224 -11.60 1.79 -7.57
N LEU A 225 -10.52 1.02 -7.34
CA LEU A 225 -9.18 1.59 -7.10
C LEU A 225 -8.50 2.17 -8.33
N HIS A 226 -8.96 1.82 -9.54
CA HIS A 226 -8.50 2.42 -10.79
C HIS A 226 -9.26 3.70 -11.14
N GLN A 227 -10.22 4.12 -10.33
CA GLN A 227 -10.83 5.44 -10.45
C GLN A 227 -9.98 6.47 -9.70
N TYR A 228 -9.36 7.40 -10.44
CA TYR A 228 -8.77 8.60 -9.86
C TYR A 228 -9.88 9.61 -9.57
N GLU A 229 -10.22 9.77 -8.30
CA GLU A 229 -11.48 10.42 -7.88
C GLU A 229 -11.50 11.93 -8.14
N ASP A 230 -10.35 12.60 -8.18
CA ASP A 230 -10.32 14.07 -8.35
C ASP A 230 -10.74 14.50 -9.75
N THR A 231 -10.52 13.67 -10.78
CA THR A 231 -10.94 13.96 -12.16
C THR A 231 -11.98 12.96 -12.69
N GLY A 232 -12.19 11.85 -11.99
CA GLY A 232 -13.01 10.74 -12.47
C GLY A 232 -12.33 9.85 -13.51
N ALA A 233 -11.05 10.07 -13.81
CA ALA A 233 -10.31 9.27 -14.78
C ALA A 233 -10.23 7.79 -14.35
N LEU A 234 -10.35 6.88 -15.32
CA LEU A 234 -10.24 5.44 -15.10
C LEU A 234 -8.90 4.97 -15.67
N LEU A 235 -7.97 4.62 -14.78
CA LEU A 235 -6.64 4.13 -15.16
C LEU A 235 -6.78 2.75 -15.78
N ALA A 236 -6.04 2.45 -16.86
CA ALA A 236 -6.06 1.12 -17.47
C ALA A 236 -5.36 0.08 -16.58
N ALA A 237 -4.29 0.48 -15.89
CA ALA A 237 -3.63 -0.28 -14.84
C ALA A 237 -2.91 0.66 -13.84
N THR A 238 -2.42 0.10 -12.73
CA THR A 238 -1.70 0.86 -11.71
C THR A 238 -0.24 1.19 -12.10
N THR A 239 0.32 0.46 -13.06
CA THR A 239 1.74 0.50 -13.42
C THR A 239 1.99 1.08 -14.81
N THR A 240 3.21 1.52 -15.07
CA THR A 240 3.72 1.88 -16.42
C THR A 240 4.85 0.94 -16.82
N SER A 241 5.18 0.90 -18.11
CA SER A 241 6.34 0.20 -18.69
C SER A 241 6.37 -1.33 -18.53
N LEU A 242 5.43 -1.93 -17.79
CA LEU A 242 5.26 -3.37 -17.72
C LEU A 242 4.44 -3.88 -18.92
N PRO A 243 4.94 -4.86 -19.69
CA PRO A 243 4.23 -5.37 -20.85
C PRO A 243 3.04 -6.24 -20.43
N GLU A 244 2.00 -6.27 -21.26
CA GLU A 244 0.81 -7.14 -21.10
C GLU A 244 1.20 -8.63 -20.98
N TYR A 245 2.20 -9.04 -21.76
CA TYR A 245 2.88 -10.34 -21.67
C TYR A 245 4.34 -10.21 -22.13
N PRO A 246 5.24 -11.11 -21.67
CA PRO A 246 6.67 -11.06 -21.99
C PRO A 246 6.95 -11.01 -23.49
N GLY A 247 7.83 -10.10 -23.91
CA GLY A 247 8.27 -9.96 -25.31
C GLY A 247 7.30 -9.24 -26.26
N SER A 248 6.15 -8.74 -25.79
CA SER A 248 5.15 -8.07 -26.64
C SER A 248 5.55 -6.69 -27.17
N GLY A 249 6.55 -6.03 -26.56
CA GLY A 249 6.92 -4.65 -26.86
C GLY A 249 5.86 -3.59 -26.46
N ARG A 250 4.76 -4.00 -25.80
CA ARG A 250 3.66 -3.12 -25.39
C ARG A 250 3.88 -2.56 -23.98
N THR A 251 4.96 -1.82 -23.80
CA THR A 251 5.38 -1.21 -22.53
C THR A 251 4.82 0.21 -22.38
N TRP A 252 3.53 0.39 -22.63
CA TRP A 252 2.88 1.69 -22.54
C TRP A 252 2.73 2.15 -21.08
N ASP A 253 2.42 3.43 -20.92
CA ASP A 253 1.96 3.94 -19.63
C ASP A 253 0.46 3.68 -19.46
N TYR A 254 0.14 2.60 -18.76
CA TYR A 254 -1.24 2.19 -18.48
C TYR A 254 -1.88 2.98 -17.33
N ARG A 255 -1.14 3.90 -16.69
CA ARG A 255 -1.68 4.78 -15.64
C ARG A 255 -2.52 5.90 -16.23
N PHE A 256 -2.56 6.06 -17.55
CA PHE A 256 -3.45 7.01 -18.21
C PHE A 256 -4.83 6.42 -18.48
N CYS A 257 -5.81 7.31 -18.67
CA CYS A 257 -7.16 6.94 -19.06
C CYS A 257 -7.21 6.73 -20.59
N TRP A 258 -7.44 5.49 -20.99
CA TRP A 258 -7.65 5.13 -22.39
C TRP A 258 -9.16 4.99 -22.62
N LEU A 259 -9.69 5.68 -23.64
CA LEU A 259 -11.15 5.75 -23.89
C LEU A 259 -11.82 4.39 -23.96
N ARG A 260 -11.16 3.41 -24.58
CA ARG A 260 -11.63 2.03 -24.70
C ARG A 260 -11.77 1.36 -23.33
N ASP A 261 -10.73 1.45 -22.51
CA ASP A 261 -10.63 0.82 -21.20
C ASP A 261 -11.63 1.45 -20.21
N ALA A 262 -11.80 2.78 -20.29
CA ALA A 262 -12.83 3.50 -19.55
C ALA A 262 -14.25 3.07 -19.96
N TYR A 263 -14.51 2.91 -21.27
CA TYR A 263 -15.81 2.43 -21.76
C TYR A 263 -16.18 1.05 -21.19
N PHE A 264 -15.25 0.10 -21.19
CA PHE A 264 -15.52 -1.22 -20.60
C PHE A 264 -15.74 -1.16 -19.09
N THR A 265 -14.94 -0.37 -18.38
CA THR A 265 -15.05 -0.23 -16.92
C THR A 265 -16.39 0.38 -16.49
N LEU A 266 -16.93 1.33 -17.27
CA LEU A 266 -18.24 1.94 -17.00
C LEU A 266 -19.43 1.00 -17.25
N ASN A 267 -19.25 -0.03 -18.08
CA ASN A 267 -20.29 -1.02 -18.40
C ASN A 267 -20.26 -2.26 -17.51
N ALA A 268 -19.23 -2.40 -16.66
CA ALA A 268 -19.06 -3.53 -15.73
C ALA A 268 -19.96 -3.40 -14.50
#